data_AF-A0A3A8NR73-F1
#
_entry.id   AF-A0A3A8NR73-F1
#
_cell.length_a   1.000
_cell.length_b   1.000
_cell.length_c   1.000
_cell.angle_alpha   90.00
_cell.angle_beta   90.00
_cell.angle_gamma   90.00
#
_symmetry.space_group_name_H-M   'P 1'
#
loop_
_entity.id
_entity.type
_entity.pdbx_description
1 polymer ?
#
loop_
_entity_poly.entity_id
_entity_poly.type
_entity_poly.pdbx_seq_one_letter_code
_entity_poly.pdbx_strand_id
1 'polypeptide(L)'
;MSDTAEIRIRPVQDSDGLALEDIRRAAFEPVFASFRALLGDELYELAQAKEDAGQADMLRGLVAPGSGWEVFVAELNAKVIGFVAVKVNAETLIGEIGLNAVHPAHAGHGTGTALYMHALGHMKRAGARVATVATGGDASHAAARRAYEKAGFQAAIPSVWLCRLL
;
A
#
# COMPACT_ATOMS: atom_id res chain seq x y z
N MET A 1 3.15 20.33 -29.13
CA MET A 1 2.57 19.03 -28.73
C MET A 1 3.03 18.81 -27.30
N SER A 2 2.12 18.94 -26.33
CA SER A 2 2.45 18.70 -24.92
C SER A 2 2.59 17.20 -24.75
N ASP A 3 3.79 16.73 -24.45
CA ASP A 3 4.05 15.36 -24.06
C ASP A 3 3.40 15.17 -22.68
N THR A 4 2.15 14.68 -22.66
CA THR A 4 1.49 14.33 -21.40
C THR A 4 2.23 13.13 -20.83
N ALA A 5 3.07 13.39 -19.83
CA ALA A 5 3.83 12.36 -19.15
C ALA A 5 2.90 11.24 -18.65
N GLU A 6 3.05 10.05 -19.23
CA GLU A 6 2.22 8.89 -18.94
C GLU A 6 2.81 8.10 -17.76
N ILE A 7 1.95 7.60 -16.87
CA ILE A 7 2.37 6.72 -15.77
C ILE A 7 2.63 5.33 -16.36
N ARG A 8 3.87 4.85 -16.23
CA ARG A 8 4.25 3.47 -16.57
C ARG A 8 4.23 2.60 -15.32
N ILE A 9 3.62 1.43 -15.40
CA ILE A 9 3.67 0.43 -14.32
C ILE A 9 4.58 -0.72 -14.74
N ARG A 10 5.54 -1.08 -13.88
CA ARG A 10 6.52 -2.14 -14.14
C ARG A 10 6.85 -2.92 -12.85
N PRO A 11 7.40 -4.15 -12.94
CA PRO A 11 7.97 -4.83 -11.78
C PRO A 11 9.05 -3.98 -11.11
N VAL A 12 9.16 -4.14 -9.79
CA VAL A 12 10.24 -3.56 -8.99
C VAL A 12 11.61 -4.08 -9.45
N GLN A 13 12.63 -3.24 -9.32
CA GLN A 13 14.03 -3.56 -9.59
C GLN A 13 14.87 -3.30 -8.34
N ASP A 14 16.04 -3.93 -8.23
CA ASP A 14 16.95 -3.76 -7.09
C ASP A 14 17.34 -2.28 -6.85
N SER A 15 17.40 -1.48 -7.92
CA SER A 15 17.69 -0.04 -7.84
C SER A 15 16.56 0.82 -7.26
N ASP A 16 15.34 0.29 -7.16
CA ASP A 16 14.18 1.07 -6.69
C ASP A 16 14.12 1.20 -5.15
N GLY A 17 14.94 0.42 -4.41
CA GLY A 17 14.82 0.28 -2.95
C GLY A 17 14.79 1.59 -2.17
N LEU A 18 15.66 2.55 -2.51
CA LEU A 18 15.68 3.87 -1.86
C LEU A 18 14.38 4.66 -2.15
N ALA A 19 13.89 4.61 -3.38
CA ALA A 19 12.66 5.30 -3.75
C ALA A 19 11.43 4.70 -3.04
N LEU A 20 11.36 3.38 -2.92
CA LEU A 20 10.28 2.71 -2.20
C LEU A 20 10.25 3.13 -0.73
N GLU A 21 11.40 3.16 -0.07
CA GLU A 21 11.50 3.55 1.34
C GLU A 21 11.14 5.02 1.54
N ASP A 22 11.58 5.91 0.66
CA ASP A 22 11.20 7.32 0.69
C ASP A 22 9.69 7.52 0.52
N ILE A 23 9.08 6.78 -0.42
CA ILE A 23 7.64 6.82 -0.65
C ILE A 23 6.88 6.30 0.58
N ARG A 24 7.28 5.12 1.10
CA ARG A 24 6.66 4.51 2.28
C ARG A 24 6.73 5.48 3.45
N ARG A 25 7.91 6.02 3.76
CA ARG A 25 8.11 6.97 4.85
C ARG A 25 7.20 8.19 4.70
N ALA A 26 7.20 8.84 3.54
CA ALA A 26 6.39 10.03 3.31
C ALA A 26 4.87 9.75 3.34
N ALA A 27 4.44 8.60 2.84
CA ALA A 27 3.02 8.24 2.84
C ALA A 27 2.50 7.82 4.22
N PHE A 28 3.34 7.19 5.05
CA PHE A 28 2.94 6.64 6.34
C PHE A 28 3.20 7.57 7.53
N GLU A 29 4.07 8.59 7.39
CA GLU A 29 4.26 9.61 8.42
C GLU A 29 2.94 10.21 8.96
N PRO A 30 2.00 10.70 8.12
CA PRO A 30 0.72 11.20 8.62
C PRO A 30 -0.18 10.11 9.21
N VAL A 31 0.00 8.85 8.82
CA VAL A 31 -0.73 7.70 9.37
C VAL A 31 -0.26 7.40 10.79
N PHE A 32 1.05 7.31 11.02
CA PHE A 32 1.62 7.06 12.35
C PHE A 32 1.32 8.22 13.31
N ALA A 33 1.37 9.47 12.82
CA ALA A 33 0.93 10.62 13.60
C ALA A 33 -0.55 10.52 14.00
N SER A 34 -1.43 10.05 13.10
CA SER A 34 -2.84 9.79 13.38
C SER A 34 -3.01 8.69 14.44
N PHE A 35 -2.28 7.58 14.32
CA PHE A 35 -2.33 6.49 15.29
C PHE A 35 -1.91 6.93 16.69
N ARG A 36 -0.81 7.70 16.79
CA ARG A 36 -0.38 8.29 18.06
C ARG A 36 -1.43 9.23 18.66
N ALA A 37 -2.06 10.06 17.84
CA ALA A 37 -3.13 10.96 18.29
C ALA A 37 -4.38 10.20 18.77
N LEU A 38 -4.73 9.07 18.13
CA LEU A 38 -5.88 8.24 18.49
C LEU A 38 -5.67 7.43 19.77
N LEU A 39 -4.45 6.91 19.97
CA LEU A 39 -4.11 6.10 21.14
C LEU A 39 -3.71 6.93 22.36
N GLY A 40 -3.16 8.12 22.14
CA GLY A 40 -2.38 8.83 23.16
C GLY A 40 -0.98 8.23 23.31
N ASP A 41 -0.06 9.00 23.91
CA ASP A 41 1.37 8.68 23.94
C ASP A 41 1.67 7.32 24.58
N GLU A 42 1.14 7.04 25.78
CA GLU A 42 1.50 5.83 26.53
C GLU A 42 1.06 4.54 25.81
N LEU A 43 -0.19 4.49 25.33
CA LEU A 43 -0.68 3.34 24.58
C LEU A 43 0.03 3.19 23.24
N TYR A 44 0.35 4.30 22.56
CA TYR A 44 1.10 4.27 21.31
C TYR A 44 2.49 3.64 21.51
N GLU A 45 3.25 4.10 22.51
CA GLU A 45 4.60 3.58 22.78
C GLU A 45 4.58 2.08 23.11
N LEU A 46 3.56 1.60 23.84
CA LEU A 46 3.45 0.19 24.22
C LEU A 46 2.90 -0.72 23.12
N ALA A 47 1.96 -0.25 22.31
CA ALA A 47 1.19 -1.11 21.41
C ALA A 47 1.49 -0.91 19.92
N GLN A 48 1.95 0.27 19.48
CA GLN A 48 2.02 0.64 18.06
C GLN A 48 3.43 1.05 17.59
N ALA A 49 4.22 1.72 18.43
CA ALA A 49 5.50 2.31 18.02
C ALA A 49 6.48 1.27 17.42
N LYS A 50 6.51 0.04 17.95
CA LYS A 50 7.35 -1.04 17.42
C LYS A 50 6.90 -1.52 16.04
N GLU A 51 5.58 -1.61 15.81
CA GLU A 51 5.03 -2.00 14.51
C GLU A 51 5.34 -0.94 13.44
N ASP A 52 5.19 0.34 13.79
CA ASP A 52 5.52 1.46 12.89
C ASP A 52 7.01 1.50 12.55
N ALA A 53 7.88 1.23 13.53
CA ALA A 53 9.33 1.12 13.32
C ALA A 53 9.72 -0.07 12.42
N GLY A 54 8.95 -1.17 12.43
CA GLY A 54 9.17 -2.37 11.62
C GLY A 54 8.81 -2.22 10.14
N GLN A 55 8.20 -1.09 9.73
CA GLN A 55 7.68 -0.92 8.37
C GLN A 55 8.75 -0.92 7.28
N ALA A 56 9.96 -0.46 7.59
CA ALA A 56 11.09 -0.55 6.66
C ALA A 56 11.55 -2.00 6.44
N ASP A 57 11.55 -2.83 7.50
CA ASP A 57 11.83 -4.27 7.39
C ASP A 57 10.71 -5.02 6.67
N MET A 58 9.45 -4.66 6.92
CA MET A 58 8.31 -5.19 6.18
C MET A 58 8.48 -4.95 4.68
N LEU A 59 8.78 -3.71 4.26
CA LEU A 59 9.02 -3.38 2.85
C LEU A 59 10.17 -4.19 2.25
N ARG A 60 11.31 -4.30 2.96
CA ARG A 60 12.44 -5.14 2.53
C ARG A 60 12.03 -6.60 2.34
N GLY A 61 11.23 -7.13 3.26
CA GLY A 61 10.72 -8.50 3.21
C GLY A 61 9.82 -8.76 1.99
N LEU A 62 9.05 -7.76 1.53
CA LEU A 62 8.19 -7.89 0.36
C LEU A 62 9.00 -8.01 -0.94
N VAL A 63 10.07 -7.24 -1.08
CA VAL A 63 10.92 -7.23 -2.30
C VAL A 63 12.01 -8.31 -2.28
N ALA A 64 12.18 -9.02 -1.17
CA ALA A 64 13.17 -10.07 -1.05
C ALA A 64 12.86 -11.28 -1.97
N PRO A 65 13.89 -11.95 -2.54
CA PRO A 65 13.69 -13.17 -3.29
C PRO A 65 12.93 -14.24 -2.48
N GLY A 66 11.90 -14.84 -3.09
CA GLY A 66 11.12 -15.89 -2.44
C GLY A 66 10.12 -15.41 -1.39
N SER A 67 9.88 -14.10 -1.26
CA SER A 67 8.86 -13.54 -0.35
C SER A 67 7.44 -14.05 -0.64
N GLY A 68 7.20 -14.52 -1.87
CA GLY A 68 5.88 -14.85 -2.40
C GLY A 68 5.05 -13.62 -2.76
N TRP A 69 5.64 -12.42 -2.69
CA TRP A 69 5.04 -11.17 -3.13
C TRP A 69 5.64 -10.74 -4.47
N GLU A 70 4.79 -10.21 -5.33
CA GLU A 70 5.17 -9.49 -6.53
C GLU A 70 4.92 -8.00 -6.30
N VAL A 71 5.95 -7.17 -6.48
CA VAL A 71 5.86 -5.73 -6.25
C VAL A 71 5.97 -5.01 -7.58
N PHE A 72 5.02 -4.11 -7.83
CA PHE A 72 5.00 -3.24 -9.01
C PHE A 72 5.17 -1.79 -8.59
N VAL A 73 5.88 -1.02 -9.40
CA VAL A 73 6.09 0.42 -9.21
C VAL A 73 5.40 1.22 -10.30
N ALA A 74 4.88 2.39 -9.93
CA ALA A 74 4.43 3.42 -10.85
C ALA A 74 5.58 4.40 -11.09
N GLU A 75 5.93 4.59 -12.35
CA GLU A 75 7.00 5.46 -12.81
C GLU A 75 6.43 6.61 -13.64
N LEU A 76 6.86 7.84 -13.33
CA LEU A 76 6.52 9.05 -14.07
C LEU A 76 7.82 9.82 -14.33
N ASN A 77 8.14 10.11 -15.59
CA ASN A 77 9.38 10.77 -15.99
C ASN A 77 10.64 10.09 -15.40
N ALA A 78 10.73 8.77 -15.52
CA ALA A 78 11.80 7.93 -14.95
C ALA A 78 11.96 8.01 -13.42
N LYS A 79 10.98 8.57 -12.70
CA LYS A 79 10.94 8.61 -11.24
C LYS A 79 9.86 7.66 -10.73
N VAL A 80 10.21 6.78 -9.80
CA VAL A 80 9.23 5.98 -9.05
C VAL A 80 8.44 6.90 -8.12
N ILE A 81 7.11 6.86 -8.24
CA ILE A 81 6.17 7.73 -7.51
C ILE A 81 5.15 6.97 -6.67
N GLY A 82 5.11 5.64 -6.78
CA GLY A 82 4.26 4.77 -5.98
C GLY A 82 4.57 3.30 -6.22
N PHE A 83 4.05 2.44 -5.38
CA PHE A 83 4.20 1.00 -5.50
C PHE A 83 3.00 0.24 -4.91
N VAL A 84 2.85 -1.02 -5.32
CA VAL A 84 1.85 -1.95 -4.81
C VAL A 84 2.45 -3.35 -4.73
N ALA A 85 2.34 -3.99 -3.56
CA ALA A 85 2.67 -5.39 -3.37
C ALA A 85 1.42 -6.27 -3.56
N VAL A 86 1.57 -7.36 -4.30
CA VAL A 86 0.51 -8.31 -4.64
C VAL A 86 0.96 -9.73 -4.32
N LYS A 87 0.06 -10.53 -3.77
CA LYS A 87 0.24 -11.98 -3.61
C LYS A 87 -1.01 -12.71 -4.06
N VAL A 88 -0.85 -13.87 -4.69
CA VAL A 88 -1.98 -14.72 -5.10
C VAL A 88 -1.82 -16.10 -4.50
N ASN A 89 -2.84 -16.55 -3.78
CA ASN A 89 -2.94 -17.91 -3.30
C ASN A 89 -3.74 -18.75 -4.30
N ALA A 90 -3.07 -19.71 -4.95
CA ALA A 90 -3.65 -20.57 -5.97
C ALA A 90 -4.68 -21.58 -5.42
N GLU A 91 -4.61 -21.94 -4.14
CA GLU A 91 -5.53 -22.88 -3.51
C GLU A 91 -6.86 -22.20 -3.16
N THR A 92 -6.81 -21.00 -2.59
CA THR A 92 -8.01 -20.25 -2.19
C THR A 92 -8.56 -19.36 -3.29
N LEU A 93 -7.79 -19.14 -4.36
CA LEU A 93 -8.08 -18.22 -5.46
C LEU A 93 -8.23 -16.76 -4.97
N ILE A 94 -7.53 -16.40 -3.89
CA ILE A 94 -7.53 -15.06 -3.32
C ILE A 94 -6.23 -14.34 -3.72
N GLY A 95 -6.39 -13.17 -4.32
CA GLY A 95 -5.32 -12.19 -4.49
C GLY A 95 -5.39 -11.13 -3.39
N GLU A 96 -4.24 -10.76 -2.83
CA GLU A 96 -4.11 -9.79 -1.75
C GLU A 96 -3.26 -8.60 -2.22
N ILE A 97 -3.77 -7.39 -2.00
CA ILE A 97 -2.96 -6.17 -2.02
C ILE A 97 -2.39 -5.98 -0.61
N GLY A 98 -1.07 -6.07 -0.51
CA GLY A 98 -0.32 -5.81 0.73
C GLY A 98 0.06 -4.35 0.87
N LEU A 99 1.29 -4.11 1.36
CA LEU A 99 1.84 -2.76 1.47
C LEU A 99 1.81 -2.06 0.10
N ASN A 100 1.21 -0.87 0.08
CA ASN A 100 1.12 -0.04 -1.10
C ASN A 100 1.14 1.42 -0.68
N ALA A 101 1.71 2.27 -1.53
CA ALA A 101 1.84 3.68 -1.24
C ALA A 101 2.00 4.48 -2.52
N VAL A 102 1.53 5.72 -2.49
CA VAL A 102 1.85 6.75 -3.48
C VAL A 102 2.50 7.90 -2.73
N HIS A 103 3.58 8.43 -3.28
CA HIS A 103 4.24 9.59 -2.69
C HIS A 103 3.23 10.74 -2.55
N PRO A 104 3.14 11.43 -1.40
CA PRO A 104 2.14 12.49 -1.19
C PRO A 104 2.16 13.59 -2.27
N ALA A 105 3.35 14.00 -2.74
CA ALA A 105 3.51 14.96 -3.83
C ALA A 105 2.93 14.51 -5.20
N HIS A 106 2.60 13.23 -5.35
CA HIS A 106 2.03 12.62 -6.55
C HIS A 106 0.65 11.98 -6.27
N ALA A 107 0.07 12.21 -5.09
CA ALA A 107 -1.26 11.73 -4.72
C ALA A 107 -2.36 12.56 -5.41
N GLY A 108 -3.58 12.01 -5.51
CA GLY A 108 -4.73 12.73 -6.09
C GLY A 108 -4.79 12.80 -7.62
N HIS A 109 -3.78 12.29 -8.33
CA HIS A 109 -3.68 12.35 -9.79
C HIS A 109 -3.93 10.98 -10.48
N GLY A 110 -4.62 10.06 -9.80
CA GLY A 110 -4.98 8.74 -10.37
C GLY A 110 -3.91 7.65 -10.24
N THR A 111 -2.71 7.95 -9.74
CA THR A 111 -1.61 6.97 -9.55
C THR A 111 -2.03 5.72 -8.77
N GLY A 112 -2.72 5.90 -7.64
CA GLY A 112 -3.18 4.77 -6.82
C GLY A 112 -4.19 3.89 -7.57
N THR A 113 -5.15 4.51 -8.27
CA THR A 113 -6.12 3.78 -9.11
C THR A 113 -5.40 3.01 -10.22
N ALA A 114 -4.41 3.59 -10.88
CA ALA A 114 -3.64 2.91 -11.92
C ALA A 114 -2.89 1.68 -11.36
N LEU A 115 -2.22 1.83 -10.21
CA LEU A 115 -1.57 0.72 -9.49
C LEU A 115 -2.56 -0.40 -9.14
N TYR A 116 -3.72 -0.06 -8.60
CA TYR A 116 -4.72 -1.06 -8.23
C TYR A 116 -5.35 -1.75 -9.44
N MET A 117 -5.62 -1.04 -10.53
CA MET A 117 -6.10 -1.66 -11.77
C MET A 117 -5.07 -2.64 -12.35
N HIS A 118 -3.77 -2.29 -12.29
CA HIS A 118 -2.71 -3.20 -12.69
C HIS A 118 -2.66 -4.44 -11.78
N ALA A 119 -2.68 -4.24 -10.47
CA ALA A 119 -2.69 -5.31 -9.47
C ALA A 119 -3.88 -6.26 -9.68
N LEU A 120 -5.10 -5.75 -9.82
CA LEU A 120 -6.30 -6.54 -10.07
C LEU A 120 -6.22 -7.33 -11.39
N GLY A 121 -5.71 -6.68 -12.46
CA GLY A 121 -5.47 -7.35 -13.73
C GLY A 121 -4.44 -8.48 -13.62
N HIS A 122 -3.39 -8.27 -12.83
CA HIS A 122 -2.36 -9.27 -12.53
C HIS A 122 -2.94 -10.45 -11.76
N MET A 123 -3.64 -10.20 -10.66
CA MET A 123 -4.31 -11.23 -9.86
C MET A 123 -5.26 -12.08 -10.72
N LYS A 124 -6.04 -11.43 -11.59
CA LYS A 124 -6.97 -12.12 -12.51
C LYS A 124 -6.23 -13.05 -13.48
N ARG A 125 -5.11 -12.61 -14.06
CA ARG A 125 -4.28 -13.45 -14.94
C ARG A 125 -3.64 -14.62 -14.18
N ALA A 126 -3.30 -14.43 -12.92
CA ALA A 126 -2.79 -15.46 -12.02
C ALA A 126 -3.87 -16.41 -11.48
N GLY A 127 -5.13 -16.26 -11.88
CA GLY A 127 -6.23 -17.17 -11.52
C GLY A 127 -7.02 -16.79 -10.27
N ALA A 128 -6.74 -15.64 -9.65
CA ALA A 128 -7.54 -15.16 -8.52
C ALA A 128 -8.99 -14.86 -8.95
N ARG A 129 -9.93 -15.19 -8.06
CA ARG A 129 -11.36 -14.89 -8.19
C ARG A 129 -11.82 -13.82 -7.21
N VAL A 130 -11.07 -13.60 -6.14
CA VAL A 130 -11.34 -12.59 -5.11
C VAL A 130 -10.08 -11.75 -4.94
N ALA A 131 -10.24 -10.43 -4.82
CA ALA A 131 -9.18 -9.51 -4.43
C ALA A 131 -9.48 -8.94 -3.03
N THR A 132 -8.48 -8.89 -2.17
CA THR A 132 -8.59 -8.34 -0.81
C THR A 132 -7.57 -7.23 -0.59
N VAL A 133 -7.92 -6.28 0.27
CA VAL A 133 -7.03 -5.24 0.78
C VAL A 133 -7.53 -4.80 2.15
N ALA A 134 -6.61 -4.53 3.07
CA ALA A 134 -6.91 -3.99 4.39
C ALA A 134 -6.56 -2.50 4.46
N THR A 135 -7.34 -1.73 5.21
CA THR A 135 -7.09 -0.30 5.41
C THR A 135 -7.76 0.20 6.68
N GLY A 136 -7.16 1.19 7.35
CA GLY A 136 -7.73 1.79 8.56
C GLY A 136 -9.06 2.49 8.30
N GLY A 137 -9.90 2.57 9.34
CA GLY A 137 -11.17 3.30 9.33
C GLY A 137 -11.01 4.81 9.62
N ASP A 138 -9.85 5.25 10.10
CA ASP A 138 -9.61 6.63 10.52
C ASP A 138 -9.45 7.60 9.34
N ALA A 139 -9.31 8.89 9.64
CA ALA A 139 -9.24 9.95 8.65
C ALA A 139 -7.99 9.88 7.76
N SER A 140 -6.84 9.42 8.29
CA SER A 140 -5.60 9.32 7.51
C SER A 140 -5.72 8.31 6.35
N HIS A 141 -6.57 7.29 6.51
CA HIS A 141 -6.83 6.28 5.49
C HIS A 141 -7.99 6.61 4.53
N ALA A 142 -8.66 7.76 4.69
CA ALA A 142 -9.83 8.09 3.87
C ALA A 142 -9.50 8.19 2.36
N ALA A 143 -8.29 8.64 2.01
CA ALA A 143 -7.84 8.68 0.62
C ALA A 143 -7.66 7.28 0.02
N ALA A 144 -7.08 6.34 0.79
CA ALA A 144 -6.91 4.96 0.37
C ALA A 144 -8.27 4.27 0.16
N ARG A 145 -9.21 4.41 1.12
CA ARG A 145 -10.58 3.88 0.99
C ARG A 145 -11.27 4.34 -0.30
N ARG A 146 -11.27 5.64 -0.58
CA ARG A 146 -11.83 6.18 -1.83
C ARG A 146 -11.16 5.62 -3.09
N ALA A 147 -9.86 5.35 -3.03
CA ALA A 147 -9.13 4.79 -4.16
C ALA A 147 -9.47 3.31 -4.39
N TYR A 148 -9.64 2.51 -3.32
CA TYR A 148 -10.12 1.14 -3.41
C TYR A 148 -11.57 1.08 -3.93
N GLU A 149 -12.47 1.93 -3.42
CA GLU A 149 -13.85 2.03 -3.90
C GLU A 149 -13.90 2.32 -5.41
N LYS A 150 -13.08 3.29 -5.88
CA LYS A 150 -12.93 3.60 -7.31
C LYS A 150 -12.37 2.43 -8.13
N ALA A 151 -11.56 1.58 -7.53
CA ALA A 151 -11.03 0.36 -8.15
C ALA A 151 -12.01 -0.83 -8.10
N GLY A 152 -13.22 -0.65 -7.52
CA GLY A 152 -14.28 -1.66 -7.51
C GLY A 152 -14.36 -2.50 -6.23
N PHE A 153 -13.62 -2.17 -5.17
CA PHE A 153 -13.79 -2.82 -3.87
C PHE A 153 -15.07 -2.29 -3.19
N GLN A 154 -16.10 -3.15 -3.09
CA GLN A 154 -17.45 -2.74 -2.61
C GLN A 154 -17.93 -3.54 -1.39
N ALA A 155 -17.42 -4.74 -1.17
CA ALA A 155 -17.75 -5.57 -0.01
C ALA A 155 -16.67 -5.41 1.07
N ALA A 156 -17.08 -5.21 2.32
CA ALA A 156 -16.16 -4.99 3.43
C ALA A 156 -16.64 -5.70 4.71
N ILE A 157 -15.68 -6.12 5.53
CA ILE A 157 -15.91 -6.52 6.92
C ILE A 157 -15.59 -5.29 7.78
N PRO A 158 -16.57 -4.72 8.50
CA PRO A 158 -16.28 -3.67 9.47
C PRO A 158 -15.37 -4.21 10.57
N SER A 159 -14.28 -3.51 10.87
CA SER A 159 -13.34 -3.88 11.93
C SER A 159 -12.99 -2.68 12.80
N VAL A 160 -12.72 -2.96 14.08
CA VAL A 160 -12.19 -1.99 15.04
C VAL A 160 -11.05 -2.64 15.81
N TRP A 161 -10.03 -1.86 16.13
CA TRP A 161 -8.92 -2.27 16.97
C TRP A 161 -8.94 -1.41 18.23
N LEU A 162 -8.95 -2.05 19.40
CA LEU A 162 -9.15 -1.41 20.70
C LEU A 162 -7.98 -1.73 21.63
N CYS A 163 -7.48 -0.72 22.33
CA CYS A 163 -6.41 -0.85 23.31
C CYS A 163 -6.88 -0.34 24.68
N ARG A 164 -6.37 -0.95 25.75
CA ARG A 164 -6.53 -0.43 27.11
C ARG A 164 -5.23 -0.63 27.88
N LEU A 165 -4.93 0.32 28.77
CA LEU A 165 -3.94 0.11 29.81
C LEU A 165 -4.51 -0.89 30.85
N LEU A 166 -3.60 -1.59 31.52
CA LEU A 166 -3.92 -2.55 32.58
C LEU A 166 -3.53 -1.99 33.94
#